data_AF-A0A936B8N3-F1
#
_entry.id   AF-A0A936B8N3-F1
#
_cell.length_a   1.000
_cell.length_b   1.000
_cell.length_c   1.000
_cell.angle_alpha   90.00
_cell.angle_beta   90.00
_cell.angle_gamma   90.00
#
_symmetry.space_group_name_H-M   'P 1'
#
loop_
_entity.id
_entity.type
_entity.pdbx_description
1 polymer ?
#
loop_
_entity_poly.entity_id
_entity_poly.type
_entity_poly.pdbx_seq_one_letter_code
_entity_poly.pdbx_strand_id
1 'polypeptide(L)'
;MLQTDDQRFSPFDEAFATLDGVETESEGSTAENDIQPFDPAKINIETRPMTVGQLIARIRDNEASDGREGILLRPDFQRMAGIWKDEAQSRLIESMMIRIPLPVFYLSEDNDFSDLWIVIDGLQRLTTIKRFVVEKTLRLKNLEFWKEFEGKTYDELPRVLQRRIEETQVIVYLVKKGTPDQVKFNIFNRINTGGIPLTTQEIRHALNLGPATALLQELAESEPFLQATDRGVGTLRMADRECVLRFFAFQSKSAYLRETYGMRDYTDYSGRDDLDTFLNQHMKQLNILGKKEPAYLEKMQAQFTRTMQAAYALFGEETFRKPSGSGGRYRVSKALLEVWTVNLDQCTDEDLAQLKARKKTLRKNL
;
A
#
# COMPACT_ATOMS: atom_id res chain seq x y z
N MET A 1 34.08 6.87 -1.27
CA MET A 1 33.18 6.02 -0.48
C MET A 1 32.05 6.92 -0.01
N LEU A 2 31.05 7.14 -0.86
CA LEU A 2 29.91 8.01 -0.56
C LEU A 2 28.93 7.18 0.26
N GLN A 3 28.89 7.42 1.57
CA GLN A 3 27.77 6.99 2.40
C GLN A 3 26.53 7.72 1.87
N THR A 4 25.53 6.96 1.44
CA THR A 4 24.20 7.46 1.12
C THR A 4 23.62 8.11 2.38
N ASP A 5 23.34 9.42 2.33
CA ASP A 5 22.73 10.19 3.43
C ASP A 5 21.28 9.75 3.76
N ASP A 6 20.80 8.66 3.16
CA ASP A 6 19.49 8.01 3.39
C ASP A 6 19.45 7.16 4.68
N GLN A 7 20.52 7.15 5.49
CA GLN A 7 20.64 6.27 6.67
C GLN A 7 20.25 6.91 8.00
N ARG A 8 19.86 8.19 8.03
CA ARG A 8 19.40 8.81 9.29
C ARG A 8 17.88 8.64 9.41
N PHE A 9 17.47 7.49 9.95
CA PHE A 9 16.14 7.33 10.53
C PHE A 9 15.90 8.46 11.52
N SER A 10 15.00 9.38 11.18
CA SER A 10 14.51 10.36 12.12
C SER A 10 13.69 9.63 13.20
N PRO A 11 13.67 10.09 14.46
CA PRO A 11 12.69 9.62 15.45
C PRO A 11 11.24 9.70 14.96
N PHE A 12 10.98 10.57 13.98
CA PHE A 12 9.70 10.65 13.28
C PHE A 12 9.41 9.43 12.40
N ASP A 13 10.43 8.85 11.77
CA ASP A 13 10.33 7.71 10.86
C ASP A 13 10.03 6.42 11.65
N GLU A 14 10.60 6.29 12.85
CA GLU A 14 10.36 5.19 13.79
C GLU A 14 8.93 5.23 14.36
N ALA A 15 8.45 6.43 14.75
CA ALA A 15 7.07 6.61 15.18
C ALA A 15 6.10 6.31 14.03
N PHE A 16 6.41 6.73 12.80
CA PHE A 16 5.58 6.48 11.63
C PHE A 16 5.50 5.00 11.25
N ALA A 17 6.55 4.23 11.47
CA ALA A 17 6.56 2.77 11.28
C ALA A 17 5.63 1.99 12.22
N THR A 18 5.08 2.63 13.26
CA THR A 18 4.24 1.98 14.29
C THR A 18 2.81 2.54 14.38
N LEU A 19 2.38 3.36 13.39
CA LEU A 19 1.07 4.04 13.36
C LEU A 19 -0.12 3.15 12.95
N ASP A 20 0.07 1.85 12.84
CA ASP A 20 -0.92 0.92 12.30
C ASP A 20 -2.15 0.74 13.21
N GLY A 21 -2.07 1.13 14.50
CA GLY A 21 -3.17 1.05 15.46
C GLY A 21 -3.62 -0.38 15.85
N VAL A 22 -3.08 -1.39 15.19
CA VAL A 22 -3.34 -2.83 15.41
C VAL A 22 -2.28 -3.47 16.31
N GLU A 23 -2.63 -4.62 16.87
CA GLU A 23 -1.67 -5.49 17.57
C GLU A 23 -0.55 -5.90 16.61
N THR A 24 0.70 -5.82 17.08
CA THR A 24 1.84 -6.40 16.38
C THR A 24 1.73 -7.92 16.49
N GLU A 25 1.58 -8.60 15.37
CA GLU A 25 1.65 -10.05 15.33
C GLU A 25 3.11 -10.44 15.54
N SER A 26 3.41 -11.23 16.58
CA SER A 26 4.75 -11.77 16.75
C SER A 26 5.00 -12.72 15.58
N GLU A 27 5.88 -12.34 14.66
CA GLU A 27 6.45 -13.27 13.69
C GLU A 27 7.13 -14.39 14.49
N GLY A 28 6.43 -15.51 14.67
CA GLY A 28 6.86 -16.57 15.56
C GLY A 28 8.12 -17.22 15.01
N SER A 29 9.31 -16.89 15.54
CA SER A 29 10.59 -17.56 15.25
C SER A 29 10.99 -17.76 13.78
N THR A 30 10.24 -17.24 12.81
CA THR A 30 10.62 -17.09 11.40
C THR A 30 11.22 -15.71 11.16
N ALA A 31 12.03 -15.23 12.11
CA ALA A 31 12.82 -14.01 12.00
C ALA A 31 14.14 -14.26 11.23
N GLU A 32 14.10 -15.16 10.25
CA GLU A 32 14.90 -15.01 9.04
C GLU A 32 13.91 -14.59 7.97
N ASN A 33 14.24 -13.55 7.20
CA ASN A 33 13.54 -13.20 5.97
C ASN A 33 13.53 -14.44 5.05
N ASP A 34 12.57 -15.35 5.25
CA ASP A 34 12.37 -16.56 4.45
C ASP A 34 11.71 -16.13 3.14
N ILE A 35 12.46 -15.33 2.39
CA ILE A 35 12.21 -15.08 0.98
C ILE A 35 12.25 -16.46 0.35
N GLN A 36 11.08 -16.97 -0.03
CA GLN A 36 11.02 -18.23 -0.76
C GLN A 36 11.98 -18.13 -1.95
N PRO A 37 12.95 -19.05 -2.08
CA PRO A 37 13.89 -19.05 -3.19
C PRO A 37 13.11 -19.03 -4.50
N PHE A 38 13.24 -17.94 -5.24
CA PHE A 38 12.63 -17.81 -6.56
C PHE A 38 13.69 -18.09 -7.62
N ASP A 39 13.26 -18.60 -8.76
CA ASP A 39 14.14 -18.85 -9.90
C ASP A 39 14.71 -17.53 -10.44
N PRO A 40 16.03 -17.27 -10.30
CA PRO A 40 16.63 -16.02 -10.75
C PRO A 40 16.52 -15.82 -12.27
N ALA A 41 16.34 -16.90 -13.04
CA ALA A 41 16.14 -16.83 -14.48
C ALA A 41 14.82 -16.14 -14.87
N LYS A 42 13.88 -16.00 -13.93
CA LYS A 42 12.60 -15.29 -14.12
C LYS A 42 12.69 -13.79 -13.83
N ILE A 43 13.83 -13.29 -13.35
CA ILE A 43 14.06 -11.85 -13.21
C ILE A 43 14.30 -11.26 -14.60
N ASN A 44 13.38 -10.43 -15.09
CA ASN A 44 13.60 -9.66 -16.30
C ASN A 44 13.62 -8.16 -15.95
N ILE A 45 14.83 -7.61 -15.76
CA ILE A 45 15.05 -6.20 -15.48
C ILE A 45 15.81 -5.58 -16.65
N GLU A 46 15.19 -4.60 -17.28
CA GLU A 46 15.80 -3.81 -18.35
C GLU A 46 16.46 -2.56 -17.76
N THR A 47 17.72 -2.30 -18.11
CA THR A 47 18.41 -1.06 -17.72
C THR A 47 18.20 -0.01 -18.80
N ARG A 48 17.53 1.09 -18.45
CA ARG A 48 17.18 2.18 -19.37
C ARG A 48 17.87 3.48 -18.95
N PRO A 49 18.86 3.95 -19.73
CA PRO A 49 19.33 5.33 -19.62
C PRO A 49 18.23 6.29 -20.06
N MET A 50 17.87 7.24 -19.20
CA MET A 50 16.83 8.22 -19.47
C MET A 50 17.28 9.63 -19.04
N THR A 51 16.50 10.64 -19.42
CA THR A 51 16.56 11.98 -18.82
C THR A 51 15.35 12.23 -17.92
N VAL A 52 15.50 13.15 -16.98
CA VAL A 52 14.38 13.65 -16.17
C VAL A 52 13.25 14.19 -17.07
N GLY A 53 13.55 14.84 -18.19
CA GLY A 53 12.57 15.26 -19.19
C GLY A 53 11.71 14.11 -19.74
N GLN A 54 12.30 12.94 -19.99
CA GLN A 54 11.56 11.75 -20.42
C GLN A 54 10.69 11.17 -19.29
N LEU A 55 11.17 11.21 -18.04
CA LEU A 55 10.35 10.83 -16.88
C LEU A 55 9.17 11.79 -16.70
N ILE A 56 9.38 13.10 -16.87
CA ILE A 56 8.33 14.13 -16.83
C ILE A 56 7.28 13.86 -17.91
N ALA A 57 7.69 13.50 -19.13
CA ALA A 57 6.76 13.15 -20.20
C ALA A 57 5.86 11.99 -19.78
N ARG A 58 6.43 10.90 -19.26
CA ARG A 58 5.62 9.77 -18.77
C ARG A 58 4.71 10.13 -17.59
N ILE A 59 5.14 11.03 -16.70
CA ILE A 59 4.26 11.52 -15.60
C ILE A 59 3.05 12.26 -16.19
N ARG A 60 3.25 13.08 -17.23
CA ARG A 60 2.16 13.79 -17.91
C ARG A 60 1.25 12.83 -18.68
N ASP A 61 1.82 11.81 -19.33
CA ASP A 61 1.05 10.77 -20.03
C ASP A 61 0.09 10.05 -19.07
N ASN A 62 0.51 9.85 -17.82
CA ASN A 62 -0.35 9.27 -16.79
C ASN A 62 -1.56 10.15 -16.44
N GLU A 63 -1.36 11.46 -16.31
CA GLU A 63 -2.45 12.42 -16.06
C GLU A 63 -3.40 12.51 -17.25
N ALA A 64 -2.86 12.47 -18.48
CA ALA A 64 -3.66 12.54 -19.70
C ALA A 64 -4.46 11.26 -19.99
N SER A 65 -3.97 10.10 -19.55
CA SER A 65 -4.57 8.78 -19.79
C SER A 65 -5.46 8.28 -18.65
N ASP A 66 -5.73 9.12 -17.64
CA ASP A 66 -6.46 8.73 -16.43
C ASP A 66 -5.85 7.48 -15.77
N GLY A 67 -4.53 7.47 -15.65
CA GLY A 67 -3.79 6.41 -14.96
C GLY A 67 -3.55 5.13 -15.75
N ARG A 68 -3.76 5.11 -17.07
CA ARG A 68 -3.62 3.91 -17.93
C ARG A 68 -2.28 3.79 -18.65
N GLU A 69 -1.54 4.89 -18.75
CA GLU A 69 -0.22 4.95 -19.40
C GLU A 69 0.77 5.76 -18.55
N GLY A 70 2.03 5.81 -18.96
CA GLY A 70 3.02 6.69 -18.35
C GLY A 70 3.64 6.16 -17.06
N ILE A 71 3.94 7.06 -16.11
CA ILE A 71 4.43 6.71 -14.77
C ILE A 71 3.34 7.04 -13.77
N LEU A 72 2.94 6.01 -13.04
CA LEU A 72 1.94 6.16 -12.02
C LEU A 72 2.56 6.55 -10.68
N LEU A 73 2.42 7.84 -10.34
CA LEU A 73 2.68 8.34 -9.00
C LEU A 73 1.33 8.28 -8.25
N ARG A 74 1.16 7.36 -7.30
CA ARG A 74 -0.03 7.34 -6.43
C ARG A 74 0.30 8.02 -5.10
N PRO A 75 0.20 9.37 -5.00
CA PRO A 75 0.43 10.06 -3.75
C PRO A 75 -0.58 9.65 -2.67
N ASP A 76 -1.75 9.13 -3.04
CA ASP A 76 -2.84 8.76 -2.12
C ASP A 76 -2.44 7.74 -1.06
N PHE A 77 -1.47 6.87 -1.36
CA PHE A 77 -0.95 5.87 -0.45
C PHE A 77 0.06 6.41 0.56
N GLN A 78 0.65 7.58 0.29
CA GLN A 78 1.61 8.24 1.19
C GLN A 78 1.11 9.64 1.65
N ARG A 79 -0.12 10.01 1.27
CA ARG A 79 -0.66 11.39 1.27
C ARG A 79 -0.77 12.04 2.63
N MET A 80 -0.54 11.32 3.72
CA MET A 80 -0.80 11.84 5.06
C MET A 80 0.44 11.98 5.95
N ALA A 81 1.59 11.36 5.66
CA ALA A 81 2.82 11.60 6.45
C ALA A 81 4.17 11.25 5.80
N GLY A 82 4.19 10.69 4.57
CA GLY A 82 5.43 10.18 3.95
C GLY A 82 6.09 11.07 2.91
N ILE A 83 5.52 12.23 2.56
CA ILE A 83 6.10 13.11 1.55
C ILE A 83 7.27 13.90 2.15
N TRP A 84 8.43 13.90 1.49
CA TRP A 84 9.57 14.75 1.84
C TRP A 84 9.11 16.18 2.09
N LYS A 85 9.59 16.81 3.17
CA LYS A 85 9.32 18.23 3.41
C LYS A 85 9.86 19.06 2.25
N ASP A 86 9.23 20.20 1.97
CA ASP A 86 9.58 21.09 0.87
C ASP A 86 11.09 21.48 0.86
N GLU A 87 11.76 21.51 2.02
CA GLU A 87 13.21 21.71 2.14
C GLU A 87 14.02 20.60 1.44
N ALA A 88 13.69 19.33 1.73
CA ALA A 88 14.35 18.17 1.12
C ALA A 88 14.01 18.08 -0.38
N GLN A 89 12.79 18.43 -0.77
CA GLN A 89 12.42 18.54 -2.18
C GLN A 89 13.22 19.63 -2.90
N SER A 90 13.39 20.80 -2.28
CA SER A 90 14.18 21.90 -2.84
C SER A 90 15.64 21.51 -3.04
N ARG A 91 16.22 20.73 -2.11
CA ARG A 91 17.57 20.16 -2.21
C ARG A 91 17.76 19.22 -3.40
N LEU A 92 16.76 18.41 -3.71
CA LEU A 92 16.78 17.56 -4.90
C LEU A 92 16.79 18.41 -6.18
N ILE A 93 15.94 19.44 -6.25
CA ILE A 93 15.93 20.36 -7.39
C ILE A 93 17.27 21.08 -7.52
N GLU A 94 17.85 21.54 -6.41
CA GLU A 94 19.17 22.17 -6.37
C GLU A 94 20.25 21.25 -6.94
N SER A 95 20.25 19.98 -6.55
CA SER A 95 21.16 18.95 -7.05
C SER A 95 21.14 18.88 -8.59
N MET A 96 19.95 18.89 -9.21
CA MET A 96 19.82 18.91 -10.67
C MET A 96 20.31 20.23 -11.30
N MET A 97 20.02 21.37 -10.68
CA MET A 97 20.48 22.69 -11.15
C MET A 97 22.02 22.79 -11.15
N ILE A 98 22.68 22.13 -10.19
CA ILE A 98 24.14 22.10 -10.03
C ILE A 98 24.81 20.85 -10.62
N ARG A 99 24.05 20.01 -11.35
CA ARG A 99 24.53 18.81 -12.06
C ARG A 99 25.10 17.71 -11.16
N ILE A 100 24.58 17.58 -9.94
CA ILE A 100 24.81 16.38 -9.12
C ILE A 100 23.94 15.25 -9.69
N PRO A 101 24.52 14.06 -9.97
CA PRO A 101 23.77 12.93 -10.49
C PRO A 101 22.78 12.42 -9.45
N LEU A 102 21.59 12.03 -9.91
CA LEU A 102 20.60 11.41 -9.06
C LEU A 102 20.86 9.90 -8.93
N PRO A 103 20.46 9.27 -7.82
CA PRO A 103 20.44 7.81 -7.72
C PRO A 103 19.53 7.20 -8.79
N VAL A 104 19.67 5.89 -9.01
CA VAL A 104 18.83 5.13 -9.96
C VAL A 104 17.36 5.12 -9.53
N PHE A 105 16.46 4.81 -10.46
CA PHE A 105 15.05 4.56 -10.20
C PHE A 105 14.73 3.09 -10.47
N TYR A 106 13.90 2.48 -9.63
CA TYR A 106 13.36 1.15 -9.89
C TYR A 106 11.87 1.25 -10.16
N LEU A 107 11.45 0.79 -11.33
CA LEU A 107 10.06 0.82 -11.78
C LEU A 107 9.66 -0.58 -12.26
N SER A 108 8.36 -0.89 -12.28
CA SER A 108 7.83 -2.11 -12.88
C SER A 108 6.73 -1.81 -13.89
N GLU A 109 6.71 -2.53 -15.01
CA GLU A 109 5.57 -2.53 -15.92
C GLU A 109 4.36 -3.18 -15.24
N ASP A 110 3.20 -2.53 -15.39
CA ASP A 110 1.92 -3.06 -14.96
C ASP A 110 1.53 -4.31 -15.75
N ASN A 111 0.77 -5.21 -15.12
CA ASN A 111 0.37 -6.47 -15.74
C ASN A 111 -0.78 -6.26 -16.74
N ASP A 112 -1.68 -5.32 -16.51
CA ASP A 112 -2.83 -5.04 -17.37
C ASP A 112 -2.44 -4.05 -18.48
N PHE A 113 -1.72 -2.99 -18.15
CA PHE A 113 -1.32 -1.92 -19.08
C PHE A 113 0.20 -1.90 -19.30
N SER A 114 0.65 -2.37 -20.46
CA SER A 114 2.10 -2.49 -20.76
C SER A 114 2.85 -1.16 -20.77
N ASP A 115 2.17 -0.05 -21.05
CA ASP A 115 2.76 1.29 -21.06
C ASP A 115 2.60 2.03 -19.72
N LEU A 116 2.07 1.37 -18.69
CA LEU A 116 1.98 1.92 -17.34
C LEU A 116 3.14 1.41 -16.48
N TRP A 117 3.89 2.33 -15.87
CA TRP A 117 4.98 2.01 -14.96
C TRP A 117 4.61 2.35 -13.53
N ILE A 118 4.77 1.38 -12.63
CA ILE A 118 4.56 1.49 -11.20
C ILE A 118 5.92 1.74 -10.53
N VAL A 119 5.97 2.69 -9.61
CA VAL A 119 7.20 3.04 -8.89
C VAL A 119 7.51 2.01 -7.81
N ILE A 120 8.71 1.43 -7.85
CA ILE A 120 9.25 0.56 -6.79
C ILE A 120 10.09 1.38 -5.82
N ASP A 121 10.99 2.21 -6.34
CA ASP A 121 11.85 3.13 -5.60
C ASP A 121 11.99 4.48 -6.34
N GLY A 122 12.21 5.54 -5.57
CA GLY A 122 12.36 6.90 -6.06
C GLY A 122 11.04 7.69 -6.11
N LEU A 123 10.01 7.22 -5.43
CA LEU A 123 8.69 7.88 -5.38
C LEU A 123 8.78 9.33 -4.88
N GLN A 124 9.56 9.59 -3.82
CA GLN A 124 9.76 10.95 -3.29
C GLN A 124 10.48 11.86 -4.29
N ARG A 125 11.45 11.31 -5.03
CA ARG A 125 12.20 12.03 -6.08
C ARG A 125 11.31 12.37 -7.27
N LEU A 126 10.53 11.40 -7.77
CA LEU A 126 9.56 11.62 -8.86
C LEU A 126 8.43 12.58 -8.45
N THR A 127 7.94 12.47 -7.21
CA THR A 127 6.92 13.38 -6.67
C THR A 127 7.45 14.80 -6.57
N THR A 128 8.70 14.99 -6.13
CA THR A 128 9.36 16.30 -6.10
C THR A 128 9.46 16.90 -7.52
N ILE A 129 9.92 16.10 -8.50
CA ILE A 129 10.00 16.51 -9.90
C ILE A 129 8.61 16.91 -10.43
N LYS A 130 7.58 16.11 -10.13
CA LYS A 130 6.19 16.42 -10.49
C LYS A 130 5.73 17.76 -9.89
N ARG A 131 5.87 17.92 -8.57
CA ARG A 131 5.44 19.13 -7.84
C ARG A 131 6.12 20.39 -8.35
N PHE A 132 7.42 20.31 -8.67
CA PHE A 132 8.17 21.47 -9.15
C PHE A 132 7.91 21.77 -10.62
N VAL A 133 8.02 20.77 -11.51
CA VAL A 133 8.05 20.99 -12.97
C VAL A 133 6.68 20.87 -13.63
N VAL A 134 5.83 19.95 -13.17
CA VAL A 134 4.51 19.69 -13.77
C VAL A 134 3.44 20.56 -13.10
N GLU A 135 3.29 20.41 -11.79
CA GLU A 135 2.23 21.10 -11.02
C GLU A 135 2.61 22.53 -10.65
N LYS A 136 3.93 22.83 -10.58
CA LYS A 136 4.48 24.14 -10.21
C LYS A 136 4.02 24.64 -8.83
N THR A 137 3.74 23.70 -7.93
CA THR A 137 3.26 23.95 -6.57
C THR A 137 4.39 24.08 -5.55
N LEU A 138 5.56 23.50 -5.83
CA LEU A 138 6.74 23.64 -4.98
C LEU A 138 7.47 24.97 -5.25
N ARG A 139 7.71 25.75 -4.19
CA ARG A 139 8.61 26.91 -4.20
C ARG A 139 9.91 26.52 -3.51
N LEU A 140 11.04 26.83 -4.15
CA LEU A 140 12.35 26.47 -3.60
C LEU A 140 12.61 27.17 -2.28
N LYS A 141 13.18 26.47 -1.30
CA LYS A 141 13.58 27.04 -0.02
C LYS A 141 14.73 26.28 0.60
N ASN A 142 15.48 26.94 1.48
CA ASN A 142 16.63 26.37 2.18
C ASN A 142 17.71 25.85 1.21
N LEU A 143 17.99 26.61 0.15
CA LEU A 143 19.02 26.29 -0.84
C LEU A 143 20.43 26.53 -0.26
N GLU A 144 21.41 25.72 -0.65
CA GLU A 144 22.79 25.76 -0.14
C GLU A 144 23.67 26.68 -0.99
N PHE A 145 23.49 26.64 -2.30
CA PHE A 145 24.36 27.27 -3.28
C PHE A 145 23.69 28.44 -4.00
N TRP A 146 22.41 28.31 -4.37
CA TRP A 146 21.72 29.29 -5.24
C TRP A 146 20.55 29.96 -4.52
N LYS A 147 20.85 30.63 -3.40
CA LYS A 147 19.84 31.26 -2.53
C LYS A 147 18.99 32.32 -3.24
N GLU A 148 19.48 32.92 -4.32
CA GLU A 148 18.75 33.87 -5.16
C GLU A 148 17.52 33.25 -5.89
N PHE A 149 17.40 31.93 -5.90
CA PHE A 149 16.24 31.21 -6.43
C PHE A 149 15.28 30.72 -5.35
N GLU A 150 15.51 31.02 -4.08
CA GLU A 150 14.51 30.78 -3.05
C GLU A 150 13.21 31.54 -3.34
N GLY A 151 12.09 30.93 -2.99
CA GLY A 151 10.74 31.39 -3.30
C GLY A 151 10.29 31.12 -4.74
N LYS A 152 11.19 30.76 -5.66
CA LYS A 152 10.84 30.58 -7.08
C LYS A 152 10.23 29.22 -7.39
N THR A 153 9.31 29.22 -8.35
CA THR A 153 8.76 28.04 -9.04
C THR A 153 9.56 27.76 -10.32
N TYR A 154 9.25 26.65 -11.00
CA TYR A 154 9.95 26.23 -12.23
C TYR A 154 9.97 27.30 -13.33
N ASP A 155 8.84 27.97 -13.56
CA ASP A 155 8.71 28.98 -14.62
C ASP A 155 9.49 30.26 -14.33
N GLU A 156 9.81 30.51 -13.05
CA GLU A 156 10.55 31.68 -12.59
C GLU A 156 12.08 31.47 -12.67
N LEU A 157 12.52 30.25 -12.98
CA LEU A 157 13.93 29.94 -13.20
C LEU A 157 14.41 30.39 -14.59
N PRO A 158 15.67 30.82 -14.74
CA PRO A 158 16.29 31.01 -16.04
C PRO A 158 16.19 29.75 -16.92
N ARG A 159 15.95 29.93 -18.22
CA ARG A 159 15.78 28.80 -19.16
C ARG A 159 16.95 27.82 -19.15
N VAL A 160 18.17 28.28 -18.86
CA VAL A 160 19.35 27.43 -18.73
C VAL A 160 19.22 26.43 -17.58
N LEU A 161 18.64 26.83 -16.43
CA LEU A 161 18.45 25.93 -15.28
C LEU A 161 17.30 24.97 -15.49
N GLN A 162 16.21 25.43 -16.12
CA GLN A 162 15.13 24.55 -16.57
C GLN A 162 15.67 23.43 -17.47
N ARG A 163 16.50 23.77 -18.47
CA ARG A 163 17.16 22.77 -19.32
C ARG A 163 18.07 21.82 -18.53
N ARG A 164 18.86 22.32 -17.57
CA ARG A 164 19.68 21.44 -16.73
C ARG A 164 18.85 20.42 -15.97
N ILE A 165 17.69 20.81 -15.45
CA ILE A 165 16.75 19.89 -14.80
C ILE A 165 16.23 18.87 -15.82
N GLU A 166 15.69 19.31 -16.95
CA GLU A 166 15.14 18.43 -18.00
C GLU A 166 16.18 17.45 -18.58
N GLU A 167 17.43 17.88 -18.74
CA GLU A 167 18.54 17.11 -19.33
C GLU A 167 19.29 16.25 -18.30
N THR A 168 18.93 16.32 -17.01
CA THR A 168 19.57 15.49 -15.97
C THR A 168 19.43 14.01 -16.34
N GLN A 169 20.56 13.32 -16.49
CA GLN A 169 20.60 11.90 -16.84
C GLN A 169 20.37 11.02 -15.62
N VAL A 170 19.59 9.97 -15.82
CA VAL A 170 19.20 9.02 -14.78
C VAL A 170 19.17 7.60 -15.36
N ILE A 171 19.35 6.60 -14.52
CA ILE A 171 19.18 5.20 -14.90
C ILE A 171 17.90 4.68 -14.28
N VAL A 172 17.07 4.04 -15.11
CA VAL A 172 15.86 3.33 -14.69
C VAL A 172 16.08 1.84 -14.85
N TYR A 173 15.92 1.09 -13.77
CA TYR A 173 15.78 -0.36 -13.80
C TYR A 173 14.30 -0.69 -13.90
N LEU A 174 13.87 -1.14 -15.08
CA LEU A 174 12.48 -1.46 -15.38
C LEU A 174 12.24 -2.97 -15.31
N VAL A 175 11.51 -3.42 -14.29
CA VAL A 175 11.03 -4.80 -14.17
C VAL A 175 9.95 -5.02 -15.23
N LYS A 176 10.23 -5.90 -16.19
CA LYS A 176 9.35 -6.14 -17.35
C LYS A 176 8.10 -6.91 -16.99
N LYS A 177 7.03 -6.67 -17.77
CA LYS A 177 5.82 -7.49 -17.78
C LYS A 177 6.19 -8.96 -18.02
N GLY A 178 5.53 -9.87 -17.29
CA GLY A 178 5.83 -11.30 -17.30
C GLY A 178 6.78 -11.76 -16.19
N THR A 179 7.45 -10.83 -15.49
CA THR A 179 8.12 -11.15 -14.22
C THR A 179 7.07 -11.60 -13.20
N PRO A 180 7.19 -12.79 -12.57
CA PRO A 180 6.20 -13.28 -11.62
C PRO A 180 6.00 -12.31 -10.45
N ASP A 181 4.77 -12.18 -9.97
CA ASP A 181 4.47 -11.17 -8.94
C ASP A 181 5.17 -11.42 -7.61
N GLN A 182 5.45 -12.67 -7.26
CA GLN A 182 6.29 -13.00 -6.09
C GLN A 182 7.72 -12.47 -6.25
N VAL A 183 8.26 -12.53 -7.47
CA VAL A 183 9.58 -11.95 -7.79
C VAL A 183 9.52 -10.43 -7.71
N LYS A 184 8.46 -9.80 -8.26
CA LYS A 184 8.24 -8.35 -8.10
C LYS A 184 8.17 -7.97 -6.62
N PHE A 185 7.35 -8.65 -5.83
CA PHE A 185 7.22 -8.42 -4.38
C PHE A 185 8.57 -8.51 -3.65
N ASN A 186 9.37 -9.54 -3.94
CA ASN A 186 10.71 -9.70 -3.36
C ASN A 186 11.68 -8.58 -3.77
N ILE A 187 11.61 -8.12 -5.03
CA ILE A 187 12.38 -6.97 -5.52
C ILE A 187 11.96 -5.71 -4.75
N PHE A 188 10.65 -5.48 -4.58
CA PHE A 188 10.12 -4.35 -3.80
C PHE A 188 10.64 -4.37 -2.36
N ASN A 189 10.54 -5.50 -1.66
CA ASN A 189 11.02 -5.66 -0.28
C ASN A 189 12.52 -5.40 -0.16
N ARG A 190 13.32 -5.87 -1.12
CA ARG A 190 14.79 -5.76 -1.05
C ARG A 190 15.28 -4.35 -1.35
N ILE A 191 14.61 -3.65 -2.25
CA ILE A 191 15.02 -2.31 -2.71
C ILE A 191 14.47 -1.22 -1.80
N ASN A 192 13.27 -1.37 -1.25
CA ASN A 192 12.68 -0.42 -0.28
C ASN A 192 13.30 -0.52 1.13
N THR A 193 14.59 -0.86 1.21
CA THR A 193 15.33 -0.92 2.48
C THR A 193 16.01 0.41 2.85
N GLY A 194 15.99 1.40 1.95
CA GLY A 194 16.39 2.79 2.25
C GLY A 194 15.19 3.65 2.67
N GLY A 195 15.32 4.41 3.76
CA GLY A 195 14.23 5.21 4.33
C GLY A 195 13.20 4.38 5.10
N ILE A 196 11.95 4.87 5.18
CA ILE A 196 10.84 4.12 5.81
C ILE A 196 10.41 3.00 4.84
N PRO A 197 10.62 1.72 5.19
CA PRO A 197 10.22 0.61 4.32
C PRO A 197 8.70 0.56 4.20
N LEU A 198 8.19 0.23 3.01
CA LEU A 198 6.76 -0.04 2.81
C LEU A 198 6.33 -1.28 3.60
N THR A 199 5.10 -1.29 4.10
CA THR A 199 4.48 -2.48 4.66
C THR A 199 4.16 -3.45 3.54
N THR A 200 4.03 -4.73 3.88
CA THR A 200 3.58 -5.74 2.93
C THR A 200 2.24 -5.38 2.29
N GLN A 201 1.31 -4.79 3.03
CA GLN A 201 0.03 -4.35 2.48
C GLN A 201 0.20 -3.20 1.48
N GLU A 202 1.09 -2.23 1.75
CA GLU A 202 1.38 -1.14 0.81
C GLU A 202 1.95 -1.67 -0.53
N ILE A 203 2.85 -2.65 -0.46
CA ILE A 203 3.41 -3.31 -1.67
C ILE A 203 2.34 -4.09 -2.41
N ARG A 204 1.53 -4.88 -1.68
CA ARG A 204 0.41 -5.64 -2.24
C ARG A 204 -0.58 -4.73 -2.97
N HIS A 205 -0.89 -3.59 -2.37
CA HIS A 205 -1.77 -2.59 -2.95
C HIS A 205 -1.19 -2.03 -4.26
N ALA A 206 0.10 -1.67 -4.27
CA ALA A 206 0.78 -1.13 -5.45
C ALA A 206 0.84 -2.13 -6.62
N LEU A 207 1.00 -3.43 -6.33
CA LEU A 207 1.10 -4.48 -7.36
C LEU A 207 -0.25 -4.95 -7.91
N ASN A 208 -1.37 -4.65 -7.23
CA ASN A 208 -2.70 -5.17 -7.57
C ASN A 208 -3.74 -4.06 -7.73
N LEU A 209 -3.41 -3.02 -8.47
CA LEU A 209 -4.31 -1.90 -8.73
C LEU A 209 -5.58 -2.34 -9.46
N GLY A 210 -6.72 -1.74 -9.10
CA GLY A 210 -8.00 -2.01 -9.75
C GLY A 210 -9.20 -2.04 -8.78
N PRO A 211 -10.28 -2.76 -9.13
CA PRO A 211 -11.47 -2.86 -8.30
C PRO A 211 -11.21 -3.33 -6.86
N ALA A 212 -10.24 -4.22 -6.64
CA ALA A 212 -9.89 -4.68 -5.30
C ALA A 212 -9.40 -3.54 -4.42
N THR A 213 -8.45 -2.73 -4.92
CA THR A 213 -7.91 -1.60 -4.16
C THR A 213 -8.97 -0.56 -3.80
N ALA A 214 -9.92 -0.29 -4.72
CA ALA A 214 -11.03 0.62 -4.50
C ALA A 214 -12.01 0.06 -3.46
N LEU A 215 -12.39 -1.22 -3.59
CA LEU A 215 -13.27 -1.92 -2.65
C LEU A 215 -12.71 -1.89 -1.22
N LEU A 216 -11.43 -2.23 -1.05
CA LEU A 216 -10.81 -2.27 0.27
C LEU A 216 -10.81 -0.88 0.93
N GLN A 217 -10.55 0.16 0.16
CA GLN A 217 -10.58 1.54 0.65
C GLN A 217 -12.01 1.94 1.05
N GLU A 218 -13.00 1.73 0.17
CA GLU A 218 -14.40 2.06 0.42
C GLU A 218 -14.92 1.44 1.72
N LEU A 219 -14.61 0.15 1.94
CA LEU A 219 -15.06 -0.56 3.13
C LEU A 219 -14.28 -0.19 4.39
N ALA A 220 -12.98 0.13 4.27
CA ALA A 220 -12.19 0.64 5.38
C ALA A 220 -12.67 2.03 5.84
N GLU A 221 -13.19 2.85 4.91
CA GLU A 221 -13.76 4.17 5.21
C GLU A 221 -15.24 4.11 5.63
N SER A 222 -15.87 2.93 5.57
CA SER A 222 -17.28 2.74 5.90
C SER A 222 -17.57 2.86 7.40
N GLU A 223 -18.69 3.50 7.76
CA GLU A 223 -19.10 3.67 9.16
C GLU A 223 -19.24 2.34 9.93
N PRO A 224 -19.76 1.23 9.35
CA PRO A 224 -19.77 -0.07 10.01
C PRO A 224 -18.38 -0.53 10.47
N PHE A 225 -17.36 -0.39 9.62
CA PHE A 225 -15.99 -0.78 9.96
C PHE A 225 -15.39 0.18 10.99
N LEU A 226 -15.57 1.48 10.79
CA LEU A 226 -15.06 2.50 11.72
C LEU A 226 -15.67 2.34 13.12
N GLN A 227 -16.95 1.99 13.23
CA GLN A 227 -17.61 1.70 14.51
C GLN A 227 -17.13 0.38 15.12
N ALA A 228 -17.07 -0.70 14.33
CA ALA A 228 -16.61 -2.00 14.81
C ALA A 228 -15.15 -1.97 15.28
N THR A 229 -14.30 -1.18 14.64
CA THR A 229 -12.91 -0.99 15.06
C THR A 229 -12.73 0.15 16.05
N ASP A 230 -13.80 0.90 16.34
CA ASP A 230 -13.78 2.18 17.06
C ASP A 230 -12.65 3.11 16.60
N ARG A 231 -12.50 3.20 15.27
CA ARG A 231 -11.48 4.04 14.59
C ARG A 231 -10.05 3.75 15.07
N GLY A 232 -9.83 2.56 15.66
CA GLY A 232 -8.57 2.17 16.28
C GLY A 232 -7.55 1.60 15.30
N VAL A 233 -7.93 1.34 14.04
CA VAL A 233 -7.04 0.84 13.00
C VAL A 233 -6.50 2.00 12.19
N GLY A 234 -5.18 2.06 12.04
CA GLY A 234 -4.48 3.13 11.32
C GLY A 234 -4.63 3.01 9.81
N THR A 235 -4.88 4.13 9.14
CA THR A 235 -5.05 4.23 7.69
C THR A 235 -3.74 4.49 6.94
N LEU A 236 -2.79 5.15 7.62
CA LEU A 236 -1.55 5.67 7.03
C LEU A 236 -0.67 4.62 6.37
N ARG A 237 -0.63 3.41 6.97
CA ARG A 237 0.16 2.26 6.51
C ARG A 237 -0.72 1.14 5.95
N MET A 238 -1.99 1.46 5.65
CA MET A 238 -3.00 0.57 5.11
C MET A 238 -3.40 -0.62 6.00
N ALA A 239 -3.20 -0.54 7.31
CA ALA A 239 -3.59 -1.62 8.23
C ALA A 239 -5.11 -1.88 8.18
N ASP A 240 -5.90 -0.83 7.96
CA ASP A 240 -7.34 -0.86 7.71
C ASP A 240 -7.70 -1.68 6.47
N ARG A 241 -7.03 -1.43 5.35
CA ARG A 241 -7.23 -2.15 4.09
C ARG A 241 -6.81 -3.61 4.21
N GLU A 242 -5.75 -3.89 4.97
CA GLU A 242 -5.36 -5.27 5.27
C GLU A 242 -6.42 -6.01 6.09
N CYS A 243 -7.02 -5.36 7.09
CA CYS A 243 -8.13 -5.94 7.85
C CYS A 243 -9.31 -6.31 6.95
N VAL A 244 -9.70 -5.41 6.03
CA VAL A 244 -10.76 -5.70 5.05
C VAL A 244 -10.36 -6.83 4.09
N LEU A 245 -9.10 -6.87 3.66
CA LEU A 245 -8.61 -7.93 2.78
C LEU A 245 -8.65 -9.29 3.49
N ARG A 246 -8.18 -9.35 4.75
CA ARG A 246 -8.23 -10.56 5.58
C ARG A 246 -9.66 -11.03 5.77
N PHE A 247 -10.62 -10.14 6.00
CA PHE A 247 -12.05 -10.50 6.02
C PHE A 247 -12.45 -11.28 4.76
N PHE A 248 -12.18 -10.76 3.57
CA PHE A 248 -12.57 -11.46 2.33
C PHE A 248 -11.80 -12.76 2.12
N ALA A 249 -10.51 -12.77 2.44
CA ALA A 249 -9.66 -13.93 2.22
C ALA A 249 -10.06 -15.12 3.11
N PHE A 250 -10.37 -14.87 4.38
CA PHE A 250 -10.76 -15.93 5.31
C PHE A 250 -12.24 -16.32 5.22
N GLN A 251 -13.08 -15.50 4.60
CA GLN A 251 -14.51 -15.81 4.41
C GLN A 251 -14.86 -16.51 3.10
N SER A 252 -13.96 -16.55 2.11
CA SER A 252 -14.26 -17.08 0.78
C SER A 252 -14.45 -18.61 0.74
N LYS A 253 -15.51 -19.14 1.37
CA LYS A 253 -15.92 -20.57 1.32
C LYS A 253 -16.86 -20.88 0.14
N SER A 254 -17.03 -19.94 -0.79
CA SER A 254 -17.94 -20.12 -1.91
C SER A 254 -17.36 -21.11 -2.92
N ALA A 255 -18.00 -22.27 -3.10
CA ALA A 255 -17.63 -23.23 -4.15
C ALA A 255 -17.62 -22.57 -5.54
N TYR A 256 -18.55 -21.65 -5.79
CA TYR A 256 -18.61 -20.87 -7.01
C TYR A 256 -17.34 -20.03 -7.25
N LEU A 257 -16.91 -19.26 -6.24
CA LEU A 257 -15.71 -18.43 -6.35
C LEU A 257 -14.44 -19.29 -6.48
N ARG A 258 -14.40 -20.42 -5.79
CA ARG A 258 -13.31 -21.38 -5.88
C ARG A 258 -13.19 -21.95 -7.29
N GLU A 259 -14.28 -22.44 -7.87
CA GLU A 259 -14.28 -23.09 -9.19
C GLU A 259 -14.10 -22.09 -10.34
N THR A 260 -14.72 -20.91 -10.24
CA THR A 260 -14.76 -19.92 -11.33
C THR A 260 -13.55 -18.98 -11.32
N TYR A 261 -13.09 -18.59 -10.14
CA TYR A 261 -12.04 -17.58 -9.96
C TYR A 261 -10.78 -18.12 -9.28
N GLY A 262 -10.77 -19.40 -8.88
CA GLY A 262 -9.66 -20.00 -8.14
C GLY A 262 -9.51 -19.45 -6.73
N MET A 263 -10.52 -18.76 -6.19
CA MET A 263 -10.47 -18.11 -4.87
C MET A 263 -10.49 -19.18 -3.77
N ARG A 264 -9.28 -19.50 -3.29
CA ARG A 264 -9.02 -20.52 -2.28
C ARG A 264 -9.52 -20.05 -0.93
N ASP A 265 -10.03 -20.97 -0.12
CA ASP A 265 -10.41 -20.67 1.26
C ASP A 265 -9.22 -20.91 2.20
N TYR A 266 -9.39 -20.55 3.47
CA TYR A 266 -8.34 -20.76 4.48
C TYR A 266 -8.06 -22.24 4.78
N THR A 267 -8.87 -23.20 4.33
CA THR A 267 -8.58 -24.64 4.50
C THR A 267 -7.59 -25.15 3.47
N ASP A 268 -7.42 -24.44 2.36
CA ASP A 268 -6.30 -24.67 1.42
C ASP A 268 -4.96 -24.17 1.95
N TYR A 269 -4.97 -23.36 3.02
CA TYR A 269 -3.80 -22.90 3.75
C TYR A 269 -3.16 -24.07 4.50
N SER A 270 -2.47 -24.94 3.75
CA SER A 270 -1.84 -26.17 4.22
C SER A 270 -0.32 -26.00 4.33
N GLY A 271 0.12 -24.95 5.03
CA GLY A 271 1.50 -24.77 5.48
C GLY A 271 2.59 -24.61 4.39
N ARG A 272 2.24 -24.47 3.11
CA ARG A 272 3.21 -24.28 2.00
C ARG A 272 3.28 -22.85 1.46
N ASP A 273 2.20 -22.08 1.60
CA ASP A 273 2.13 -20.69 1.15
C ASP A 273 2.17 -19.77 2.39
N ASP A 274 3.02 -18.74 2.38
CA ASP A 274 3.01 -17.70 3.40
C ASP A 274 1.72 -16.85 3.31
N LEU A 275 1.35 -16.19 4.41
CA LEU A 275 0.15 -15.33 4.47
C LEU A 275 0.17 -14.28 3.36
N ASP A 276 1.35 -13.80 2.98
CA ASP A 276 1.49 -12.75 1.99
C ASP A 276 1.14 -13.18 0.58
N THR A 277 1.56 -14.38 0.20
CA THR A 277 1.20 -15.04 -1.04
C THR A 277 -0.31 -15.26 -1.10
N PHE A 278 -0.92 -15.72 0.00
CA PHE A 278 -2.35 -15.95 0.10
C PHE A 278 -3.17 -14.65 -0.09
N LEU A 279 -2.81 -13.58 0.62
CA LEU A 279 -3.49 -12.28 0.50
C LEU A 279 -3.22 -11.60 -0.86
N ASN A 280 -2.02 -11.77 -1.44
CA ASN A 280 -1.70 -11.29 -2.79
C ASN A 280 -2.56 -11.99 -3.86
N GLN A 281 -2.80 -13.29 -3.74
CA GLN A 281 -3.69 -14.02 -4.65
C GLN A 281 -5.13 -13.51 -4.55
N HIS A 282 -5.62 -13.26 -3.34
CA HIS A 282 -6.96 -12.72 -3.10
C HIS A 282 -7.17 -11.34 -3.72
N MET A 283 -6.17 -10.46 -3.66
CA MET A 283 -6.22 -9.16 -4.36
C MET A 283 -6.45 -9.32 -5.86
N LYS A 284 -5.75 -10.25 -6.52
CA LYS A 284 -5.93 -10.51 -7.95
C LYS A 284 -7.32 -11.03 -8.26
N GLN A 285 -7.80 -11.95 -7.44
CA GLN A 285 -9.10 -12.58 -7.64
C GLN A 285 -10.22 -11.55 -7.45
N LEU A 286 -10.13 -10.67 -6.45
CA LEU A 286 -11.04 -9.54 -6.28
C LEU A 286 -10.98 -8.56 -7.46
N ASN A 287 -9.80 -8.30 -8.03
CA ASN A 287 -9.70 -7.48 -9.25
C ASN A 287 -10.40 -8.13 -10.45
N ILE A 288 -10.24 -9.43 -10.65
CA ILE A 288 -10.91 -10.17 -11.73
C ILE A 288 -12.43 -10.16 -11.48
N LEU A 289 -12.86 -10.47 -10.26
CA LEU A 289 -14.26 -10.51 -9.87
C LEU A 289 -14.93 -9.14 -10.06
N GLY A 290 -14.32 -8.06 -9.56
CA GLY A 290 -14.86 -6.71 -9.71
C GLY A 290 -14.98 -6.24 -11.16
N LYS A 291 -14.12 -6.75 -12.07
CA LYS A 291 -14.24 -6.49 -13.52
C LYS A 291 -15.35 -7.31 -14.19
N LYS A 292 -15.58 -8.55 -13.75
CA LYS A 292 -16.50 -9.49 -14.42
C LYS A 292 -17.91 -9.52 -13.83
N GLU A 293 -18.02 -9.40 -12.51
CA GLU A 293 -19.27 -9.56 -11.76
C GLU A 293 -19.39 -8.50 -10.65
N PRO A 294 -19.57 -7.21 -10.99
CA PRO A 294 -19.72 -6.14 -10.00
C PRO A 294 -20.87 -6.39 -9.02
N ALA A 295 -21.98 -6.98 -9.46
CA ALA A 295 -23.11 -7.32 -8.60
C ALA A 295 -22.76 -8.38 -7.52
N TYR A 296 -21.82 -9.29 -7.81
CA TYR A 296 -21.34 -10.22 -6.80
C TYR A 296 -20.48 -9.48 -5.75
N LEU A 297 -19.67 -8.51 -6.21
CA LEU A 297 -18.87 -7.67 -5.33
C LEU A 297 -19.75 -6.87 -4.36
N GLU A 298 -20.86 -6.30 -4.84
CA GLU A 298 -21.86 -5.60 -4.00
C GLU A 298 -22.45 -6.54 -2.93
N LYS A 299 -22.73 -7.80 -3.27
CA LYS A 299 -23.19 -8.79 -2.29
C LYS A 299 -22.13 -9.03 -1.20
N MET A 300 -20.86 -9.13 -1.57
CA MET A 300 -19.76 -9.28 -0.62
C MET A 300 -19.61 -8.04 0.28
N GLN A 301 -19.80 -6.83 -0.26
CA GLN A 301 -19.85 -5.59 0.53
C GLN A 301 -20.99 -5.59 1.55
N ALA A 302 -22.17 -6.07 1.16
CA ALA A 302 -23.31 -6.18 2.08
C ALA A 302 -23.04 -7.19 3.21
N GLN A 303 -22.38 -8.31 2.90
CA GLN A 303 -21.94 -9.30 3.90
C GLN A 303 -20.93 -8.71 4.88
N PHE A 304 -19.95 -7.95 4.39
CA PHE A 304 -19.01 -7.20 5.23
C PHE A 304 -19.74 -6.24 6.18
N THR A 305 -20.63 -5.42 5.64
CA THR A 305 -21.42 -4.45 6.41
C THR A 305 -22.22 -5.12 7.51
N ARG A 306 -22.96 -6.18 7.18
CA ARG A 306 -23.76 -6.96 8.14
C ARG A 306 -22.88 -7.53 9.26
N THR A 307 -21.72 -8.09 8.90
CA THR A 307 -20.82 -8.72 9.87
C THR A 307 -20.19 -7.71 10.82
N MET A 308 -19.76 -6.54 10.32
CA MET A 308 -19.21 -5.46 11.16
C MET A 308 -20.26 -4.93 12.14
N GLN A 309 -21.49 -4.71 11.66
CA GLN A 309 -22.60 -4.28 12.52
C GLN A 309 -22.95 -5.33 13.58
N ALA A 310 -22.93 -6.61 13.23
CA ALA A 310 -23.16 -7.71 14.16
C ALA A 310 -22.08 -7.78 15.23
N ALA A 311 -20.80 -7.69 14.84
CA ALA A 311 -19.66 -7.68 15.74
C ALA A 311 -19.78 -6.53 16.75
N TYR A 312 -20.02 -5.30 16.27
CA TYR A 312 -20.20 -4.14 17.14
C TYR A 312 -21.41 -4.29 18.07
N ALA A 313 -22.56 -4.78 17.59
CA ALA A 313 -23.72 -4.98 18.44
C ALA A 313 -23.47 -5.99 19.59
N LEU A 314 -22.61 -6.98 19.34
CA LEU A 314 -22.26 -8.02 20.32
C LEU A 314 -21.18 -7.56 21.28
N PHE A 315 -20.14 -6.87 20.82
CA PHE A 315 -18.92 -6.59 21.60
C PHE A 315 -18.68 -5.11 21.88
N GLY A 316 -19.33 -4.19 21.18
CA GLY A 316 -19.22 -2.74 21.37
C GLY A 316 -17.82 -2.25 21.09
N GLU A 317 -17.28 -1.38 21.95
CA GLU A 317 -15.92 -0.85 21.83
C GLU A 317 -14.82 -1.92 21.98
N GLU A 318 -15.12 -3.06 22.60
CA GLU A 318 -14.19 -4.19 22.74
C GLU A 318 -14.15 -5.10 21.50
N THR A 319 -14.82 -4.69 20.41
CA THR A 319 -14.85 -5.48 19.19
C THR A 319 -13.43 -5.67 18.64
N PHE A 320 -13.09 -6.94 18.35
CA PHE A 320 -11.78 -7.41 17.87
C PHE A 320 -10.60 -7.11 18.80
N ARG A 321 -10.84 -6.95 20.11
CA ARG A 321 -9.81 -6.67 21.11
C ARG A 321 -9.74 -7.76 22.16
N LYS A 322 -8.54 -7.98 22.70
CA LYS A 322 -8.35 -8.83 23.88
C LYS A 322 -8.88 -8.11 25.12
N PRO A 323 -9.44 -8.83 26.11
CA PRO A 323 -9.91 -8.21 27.36
C PRO A 323 -8.76 -7.54 28.13
N SER A 324 -8.94 -6.29 28.58
CA SER A 324 -7.95 -5.60 29.42
C SER A 324 -8.08 -5.96 30.90
N GLY A 325 -7.04 -6.60 31.45
CA GLY A 325 -6.91 -6.85 32.89
C GLY A 325 -6.45 -5.63 33.71
N SER A 326 -5.93 -4.58 33.05
CA SER A 326 -5.25 -3.47 33.73
C SER A 326 -5.50 -2.13 33.01
N GLY A 327 -6.75 -1.67 33.00
CA GLY A 327 -7.18 -0.27 32.81
C GLY A 327 -6.88 0.42 31.46
N GLY A 328 -6.04 -0.15 30.60
CA GLY A 328 -5.71 0.38 29.27
C GLY A 328 -6.39 -0.44 28.17
N ARG A 329 -6.84 0.22 27.10
CA ARG A 329 -7.52 -0.47 26.00
C ARG A 329 -6.52 -1.14 25.06
N TYR A 330 -6.72 -2.41 24.75
CA TYR A 330 -5.89 -3.13 23.78
C TYR A 330 -6.17 -2.64 22.34
N ARG A 331 -5.15 -2.77 21.49
CA ARG A 331 -5.23 -2.49 20.05
C ARG A 331 -6.12 -3.53 19.36
N VAL A 332 -6.62 -3.19 18.16
CA VAL A 332 -7.39 -4.14 17.34
C VAL A 332 -6.49 -5.31 16.95
N SER A 333 -6.96 -6.54 17.17
CA SER A 333 -6.26 -7.77 16.82
C SER A 333 -6.78 -8.30 15.49
N LYS A 334 -5.90 -8.38 14.48
CA LYS A 334 -6.28 -8.90 13.15
C LYS A 334 -6.74 -10.36 13.23
N ALA A 335 -6.08 -11.19 14.05
CA ALA A 335 -6.50 -12.57 14.32
C ALA A 335 -7.90 -12.67 14.95
N LEU A 336 -8.25 -11.81 15.92
CA LEU A 336 -9.62 -11.80 16.45
C LEU A 336 -10.63 -11.33 15.40
N LEU A 337 -10.27 -10.35 14.58
CA LEU A 337 -11.10 -9.91 13.44
C LEU A 337 -11.40 -11.09 12.52
N GLU A 338 -10.39 -11.81 12.06
CA GLU A 338 -10.55 -13.00 11.21
C GLU A 338 -11.49 -14.03 11.84
N VAL A 339 -11.16 -14.49 13.06
CA VAL A 339 -11.94 -15.54 13.74
C VAL A 339 -13.38 -15.10 13.96
N TRP A 340 -13.60 -13.89 14.47
CA TRP A 340 -14.95 -13.43 14.81
C TRP A 340 -15.79 -13.23 13.56
N THR A 341 -15.23 -12.61 12.52
CA THR A 341 -15.94 -12.35 11.26
C THR A 341 -16.31 -13.65 10.54
N VAL A 342 -15.43 -14.67 10.52
CA VAL A 342 -15.73 -15.98 9.93
C VAL A 342 -16.89 -16.69 10.63
N ASN A 343 -16.98 -16.56 11.96
CA ASN A 343 -18.07 -17.16 12.74
C ASN A 343 -19.38 -16.37 12.59
N LEU A 344 -19.31 -15.04 12.66
CA LEU A 344 -20.49 -14.17 12.60
C LEU A 344 -21.14 -14.15 11.21
N ASP A 345 -20.37 -14.28 10.14
CA ASP A 345 -20.91 -14.35 8.79
C ASP A 345 -21.73 -15.64 8.55
N GLN A 346 -21.38 -16.74 9.24
CA GLN A 346 -22.15 -17.99 9.19
C GLN A 346 -23.47 -17.94 9.98
N CYS A 347 -23.64 -16.96 10.87
CA CYS A 347 -24.86 -16.82 11.66
C CYS A 347 -26.01 -16.26 10.81
N THR A 348 -27.17 -16.90 10.90
CA THR A 348 -28.44 -16.34 10.39
C THR A 348 -28.86 -15.11 11.20
N ASP A 349 -29.86 -14.36 10.73
CA ASP A 349 -30.39 -13.22 11.49
C ASP A 349 -31.02 -13.66 12.82
N GLU A 350 -31.57 -14.88 12.88
CA GLU A 350 -32.08 -15.47 14.11
C GLU A 350 -30.94 -15.80 15.09
N ASP A 351 -29.86 -16.42 14.61
CA ASP A 351 -28.67 -16.71 15.43
C ASP A 351 -28.09 -15.42 16.02
N LEU A 352 -27.96 -14.37 15.21
CA LEU A 352 -27.48 -13.06 15.66
C LEU A 352 -28.43 -12.43 16.70
N ALA A 353 -29.75 -12.58 16.53
CA ALA A 353 -30.72 -12.10 17.50
C ALA A 353 -30.58 -12.83 18.85
N GLN A 354 -30.39 -14.15 18.82
CA GLN A 354 -30.15 -14.95 20.02
C GLN A 354 -28.84 -14.58 20.71
N LEU A 355 -27.75 -14.40 19.94
CA LEU A 355 -26.45 -13.96 20.47
C LEU A 355 -26.57 -12.56 21.11
N LYS A 356 -27.29 -11.63 20.49
CA LYS A 356 -27.55 -10.29 21.05
C LYS A 356 -28.33 -10.36 22.37
N ALA A 357 -29.35 -11.21 22.45
CA ALA A 357 -30.11 -11.43 23.68
C ALA A 357 -29.24 -12.04 24.80
N ARG A 358 -28.25 -12.87 24.44
CA ARG A 358 -27.35 -13.55 25.38
C ARG A 358 -25.96 -12.90 25.49
N LYS A 359 -25.78 -11.66 25.02
CA LYS A 359 -24.47 -11.00 24.91
C LYS A 359 -23.67 -10.96 26.22
N LYS A 360 -24.35 -10.80 27.37
CA LYS A 360 -23.69 -10.79 28.69
C LYS A 360 -23.04 -12.14 29.01
N THR A 361 -23.72 -13.23 28.70
CA THR A 361 -23.20 -14.59 28.89
C THR A 361 -22.06 -14.86 27.92
N LEU A 362 -22.20 -14.47 26.65
CA LEU A 362 -21.15 -14.60 25.64
C LEU A 362 -19.87 -13.91 26.09
N ARG A 363 -19.95 -12.62 26.46
CA ARG A 363 -18.80 -11.82 26.90
C ARG A 363 -18.12 -12.33 28.18
N LYS A 364 -18.84 -13.09 29.02
CA LYS A 364 -18.27 -13.67 30.25
C LYS A 364 -17.43 -14.93 29.99
N ASN A 365 -17.63 -15.59 28.85
CA ASN A 365 -16.96 -16.85 28.48
C ASN A 365 -15.92 -16.66 27.36
N LEU A 366 -15.63 -15.42 26.98
CA LEU A 366 -14.48 -15.00 26.18
C LEU A 366 -13.37 -14.54 27.13
#